data_AF-A0A9X1DQI1-F1
#
_entry.id   AF-A0A9X1DQI1-F1
#
_cell.length_a   1.000
_cell.length_b   1.000
_cell.length_c   1.000
_cell.angle_alpha   90.00
_cell.angle_beta   90.00
_cell.angle_gamma   90.00
#
_symmetry.space_group_name_H-M   'P 1'
#
loop_
_entity.id
_entity.type
_entity.pdbx_description
1 polymer ?
#
loop_
_entity_poly.entity_id
_entity_poly.type
_entity_poly.pdbx_seq_one_letter_code
_entity_poly.pdbx_strand_id
1 'polypeptide(L)'
;MITLESIRIFCLYSLQAVGKEITYDLLEESNITNVGPITNEASYKSLNEQYPKLELKKEPAFIVFDENGLVLKTYDYEEMIDFLQNPEESFYRER
;
A
#
# COMPACT_ATOMS: atom_id res chain seq x y z
N MET A 1 -16.98 -17.47 -25.94
CA MET A 1 -16.50 -18.30 -24.81
C MET A 1 -15.17 -17.72 -24.37
N ILE A 2 -15.17 -16.94 -23.30
CA ILE A 2 -13.96 -16.49 -22.61
C ILE A 2 -13.84 -17.39 -21.37
N THR A 3 -12.77 -18.15 -21.29
CA THR A 3 -12.46 -19.09 -20.21
C THR A 3 -12.35 -18.34 -18.89
N LEU A 4 -13.18 -18.74 -17.91
CA LEU A 4 -13.21 -18.24 -16.53
C LEU A 4 -12.00 -18.72 -15.70
N GLU A 5 -10.81 -18.72 -16.29
CA GLU A 5 -9.56 -19.01 -15.57
C GLU A 5 -8.71 -17.74 -15.56
N SER A 6 -8.43 -17.25 -14.34
CA SER A 6 -7.57 -16.10 -14.03
C SER A 6 -8.25 -14.75 -13.82
N ILE A 7 -9.14 -14.68 -12.83
CA ILE A 7 -9.08 -13.55 -11.90
C ILE A 7 -9.07 -14.13 -10.48
N ARG A 8 -7.97 -14.81 -10.12
CA ARG A 8 -7.65 -14.94 -8.70
C ARG A 8 -7.14 -13.57 -8.28
N ILE A 9 -8.03 -12.75 -7.73
CA ILE A 9 -7.67 -11.55 -6.99
C ILE A 9 -6.94 -12.05 -5.74
N PHE A 10 -5.64 -12.28 -5.84
CA PHE A 10 -4.79 -12.47 -4.66
C PHE A 10 -4.43 -11.08 -4.16
N CYS A 11 -5.11 -10.67 -3.10
CA CYS A 11 -4.72 -9.51 -2.33
C CYS A 11 -3.42 -9.85 -1.60
N LEU A 12 -2.28 -9.48 -2.17
CA LEU A 12 -0.94 -9.72 -1.64
C LEU A 12 -0.56 -8.70 -0.57
N TYR A 13 -1.11 -7.48 -0.71
CA TYR A 13 -0.76 -6.35 0.14
C TYR A 13 -1.95 -5.83 0.93
N SER A 14 -1.64 -5.21 2.07
CA SER A 14 -2.56 -4.34 2.79
C SER A 14 -1.98 -2.93 2.85
N LEU A 15 -2.85 -1.92 2.79
CA LEU A 15 -2.46 -0.52 2.73
C LEU A 15 -3.02 0.23 3.93
N GLN A 16 -2.15 0.94 4.64
CA GLN A 16 -2.54 1.95 5.62
C GLN A 16 -2.15 3.33 5.10
N ALA A 17 -3.13 4.22 5.03
CA ALA A 17 -2.92 5.60 4.59
C ALA A 17 -3.32 6.57 5.71
N VAL A 18 -2.54 7.64 5.85
CA VAL A 18 -2.77 8.68 6.85
C VAL A 18 -2.73 10.04 6.18
N GLY A 19 -3.68 10.92 6.50
CA GLY A 19 -3.70 12.30 6.01
C GLY A 19 -4.05 12.46 4.53
N LYS A 20 -4.19 11.34 3.79
CA LYS A 20 -4.80 11.27 2.47
C LYS A 20 -5.63 9.99 2.39
N GLU A 21 -6.90 10.13 2.03
CA GLU A 21 -7.79 9.00 1.82
C GLU A 21 -7.40 8.25 0.54
N ILE A 22 -7.29 6.93 0.65
CA ILE A 22 -7.11 6.01 -0.46
C ILE A 22 -8.36 5.12 -0.56
N THR A 23 -8.89 5.00 -1.77
CA THR A 23 -10.06 4.17 -2.08
C THR A 23 -9.68 3.11 -3.11
N TYR A 24 -10.50 2.06 -3.22
CA TYR A 24 -10.31 1.04 -4.25
C TYR A 24 -10.41 1.64 -5.66
N ASP A 25 -11.34 2.56 -5.90
CA ASP A 25 -11.49 3.23 -7.20
C ASP A 25 -10.18 3.90 -7.66
N LEU A 26 -9.46 4.59 -6.76
CA LEU A 26 -8.18 5.22 -7.07
C LEU A 26 -7.09 4.21 -7.45
N LEU A 27 -7.08 3.05 -6.79
CA LEU A 27 -6.15 1.96 -7.08
C LEU A 27 -6.52 1.29 -8.43
N GLU A 28 -7.80 1.09 -8.70
CA GLU A 28 -8.29 0.51 -9.95
C GLU A 28 -8.00 1.41 -11.16
N GLU A 29 -8.12 2.74 -11.03
CA GLU A 29 -7.69 3.71 -12.05
C GLU A 29 -6.19 3.56 -12.39
N SER A 30 -5.41 3.09 -11.42
CA SER A 30 -3.98 2.81 -11.55
C SER A 30 -3.69 1.34 -11.91
N ASN A 31 -4.69 0.54 -12.26
CA ASN A 31 -4.60 -0.90 -12.54
C ASN A 31 -4.06 -1.75 -11.37
N ILE A 32 -4.18 -1.27 -10.14
CA ILE A 32 -3.75 -1.98 -8.93
C ILE A 32 -4.92 -2.84 -8.43
N THR A 33 -4.71 -4.16 -8.39
CA THR A 33 -5.72 -5.15 -7.96
C THR A 33 -5.20 -6.12 -6.89
N ASN A 34 -3.95 -5.96 -6.48
CA ASN A 34 -3.24 -6.79 -5.50
C ASN A 34 -3.30 -6.25 -4.06
N VAL A 35 -4.10 -5.21 -3.81
CA VAL A 35 -4.33 -4.64 -2.48
C VAL A 35 -5.66 -5.15 -1.93
N GLY A 36 -5.59 -5.75 -0.75
CA GLY A 36 -6.76 -6.18 0.02
C GLY A 36 -7.26 -5.06 0.90
N PRO A 37 -7.11 -5.15 2.24
CA PRO A 37 -7.66 -4.14 3.11
C PRO A 37 -6.92 -2.81 2.97
N ILE A 38 -7.70 -1.74 2.74
CA ILE A 38 -7.25 -0.36 2.81
C ILE A 38 -7.78 0.23 4.12
N THR A 39 -6.89 0.71 4.97
CA THR A 39 -7.22 1.40 6.22
C THR A 39 -6.82 2.86 6.10
N ASN A 40 -7.78 3.76 6.21
CA ASN A 40 -7.53 5.19 6.25
C ASN A 40 -7.59 5.68 7.69
N GLU A 41 -6.47 6.19 8.18
CA GLU A 41 -6.30 6.65 9.55
C GLU A 41 -6.28 8.18 9.59
N ALA A 42 -6.95 8.72 10.60
CA ALA A 42 -7.09 10.17 10.73
C ALA A 42 -5.79 10.87 11.16
N SER A 43 -4.86 10.16 11.81
CA SER A 43 -3.59 10.74 12.23
C SER A 43 -2.46 9.72 12.37
N TYR A 44 -1.23 10.15 12.05
CA TYR A 44 -0.04 9.28 12.13
C TYR A 44 0.30 8.92 13.58
N LYS A 45 -0.20 9.68 14.56
CA LYS A 45 0.02 9.42 15.99
C LYS A 45 -0.62 8.10 16.40
N SER A 46 -1.89 7.88 16.07
CA SER A 46 -2.60 6.63 16.35
C SER A 46 -1.90 5.44 15.70
N LEU A 47 -1.36 5.64 14.49
CA LEU A 47 -0.64 4.59 13.77
C LEU A 47 0.72 4.27 14.40
N ASN A 48 1.46 5.28 14.88
CA ASN A 48 2.68 5.08 15.64
C ASN A 48 2.45 4.41 16.99
N GLU A 49 1.30 4.64 17.65
CA GLU A 49 0.95 3.93 18.88
C GLU A 49 0.70 2.44 18.62
N GLN A 50 0.02 2.10 17.52
CA GLN A 50 -0.22 0.72 17.09
C GLN A 50 1.08 0.04 16.60
N TYR A 51 1.91 0.79 15.87
CA TYR A 51 3.15 0.30 15.26
C TYR A 51 4.33 1.24 15.56
N PRO A 52 4.95 1.15 16.75
CA PRO A 52 6.01 2.07 17.17
C PRO A 52 7.24 2.11 16.25
N LYS A 53 7.48 1.03 15.51
CA LYS A 53 8.59 0.91 14.55
C LYS A 53 8.40 1.74 13.27
N LEU A 54 7.18 2.23 12.99
CA LEU A 54 6.95 3.07 11.81
C LEU A 54 7.60 4.45 11.95
N GLU A 55 7.65 4.99 13.18
CA GLU A 55 8.23 6.30 13.51
C GLU A 55 7.81 7.40 12.51
N LEU A 56 6.52 7.45 12.15
CA LEU A 56 5.97 8.45 11.24
C LEU A 56 6.12 9.84 11.83
N LYS A 57 6.55 10.79 11.01
CA LYS A 57 6.84 12.18 11.43
C LYS A 57 5.91 13.21 10.80
N LYS A 58 5.23 12.84 9.73
CA LYS A 58 4.40 13.74 8.93
C LYS A 58 3.29 12.99 8.20
N GLU A 59 2.35 13.77 7.69
CA GLU A 59 1.26 13.36 6.82
C GLU A 59 1.43 14.07 5.45
N PRO A 60 0.98 13.49 4.33
CA PRO A 60 0.42 12.15 4.24
C PRO A 60 1.49 11.06 4.37
N ALA A 61 1.10 9.87 4.83
CA ALA A 61 1.97 8.69 4.90
C ALA A 61 1.25 7.46 4.36
N PHE A 62 1.98 6.63 3.63
CA PHE A 62 1.49 5.41 3.00
C PHE A 62 2.37 4.24 3.45
N ILE A 63 1.72 3.22 3.99
CA ILE A 63 2.38 2.08 4.60
C ILE A 63 1.79 0.82 3.97
N VAL A 64 2.64 0.07 3.28
CA VAL A 64 2.26 -1.18 2.61
C VAL A 64 2.83 -2.34 3.40
N PHE A 65 1.98 -3.31 3.71
CA PHE A 65 2.37 -4.55 4.36
C PHE A 65 2.06 -5.74 3.46
N ASP A 66 2.92 -6.75 3.50
CA ASP A 66 2.68 -8.09 2.93
C ASP A 66 2.46 -9.12 4.07
N GLU A 67 2.49 -10.42 3.74
CA GLU A 67 2.40 -11.50 4.73
C GLU A 67 3.59 -11.56 5.72
N ASN A 68 4.74 -10.97 5.36
CA ASN A 68 5.97 -10.95 6.15
C ASN A 68 6.11 -9.68 7.01
N GLY A 69 5.32 -8.64 6.73
CA GLY A 69 5.26 -7.40 7.49
C GLY A 69 5.43 -6.16 6.62
N LEU A 70 6.15 -5.16 7.13
CA LEU A 70 6.31 -3.87 6.44
C LEU A 70 7.20 -4.02 5.20
N VAL A 71 6.67 -3.70 4.02
CA VAL A 71 7.42 -3.73 2.76
C VAL A 71 7.69 -2.34 2.18
N LEU A 72 6.80 -1.37 2.44
CA LEU A 72 7.00 0.01 2.01
C LEU A 72 6.50 0.98 3.08
N LYS A 73 7.28 2.02 3.34
CA LYS A 73 6.88 3.19 4.10
C LYS A 73 7.31 4.43 3.33
N THR A 74 6.36 5.15 2.76
CA THR A 74 6.64 6.38 2.01
C THR A 74 5.69 7.51 2.43
N TYR A 75 6.10 8.74 2.15
CA TYR A 75 5.26 9.93 2.25
C TYR A 75 4.84 10.44 0.86
N ASP A 76 5.25 9.74 -0.20
CA ASP A 76 4.99 10.06 -1.59
C ASP A 76 3.95 9.10 -2.17
N TYR A 77 2.93 9.68 -2.81
CA TYR A 77 1.84 8.89 -3.38
C TYR A 77 2.26 8.15 -4.64
N GLU A 78 3.08 8.78 -5.49
CA GLU A 78 3.53 8.17 -6.75
C GLU A 78 4.47 7.00 -6.47
N GLU A 79 5.34 7.11 -5.46
CA GLU A 79 6.19 5.99 -5.02
C GLU A 79 5.37 4.79 -4.53
N MET A 80 4.28 5.03 -3.79
CA MET A 80 3.37 3.96 -3.37
C MET A 80 2.70 3.28 -4.57
N ILE A 81 2.22 4.05 -5.55
CA ILE A 81 1.58 3.52 -6.75
C ILE A 81 2.58 2.71 -7.58
N ASP A 82 3.78 3.23 -7.80
CA ASP A 82 4.86 2.56 -8.55
C ASP A 82 5.22 1.21 -7.92
N PHE A 83 5.38 1.17 -6.59
CA PHE A 83 5.62 -0.06 -5.84
C PHE A 83 4.50 -1.10 -6.05
N LEU A 84 3.24 -0.68 -5.95
CA LEU A 84 2.09 -1.57 -6.04
C LEU A 84 1.86 -2.08 -7.48
N GLN A 85 2.21 -1.28 -8.48
CA GLN A 85 2.16 -1.66 -9.89
C GLN A 85 3.28 -2.63 -10.26
N ASN A 86 4.50 -2.43 -9.75
CA ASN A 86 5.69 -3.21 -10.10
C ASN A 86 6.43 -3.73 -8.85
N PRO A 87 5.82 -4.65 -8.08
CA PRO A 87 6.39 -5.11 -6.81
C PRO A 87 7.75 -5.81 -6.97
N GLU A 88 8.04 -6.40 -8.13
CA GLU A 88 9.32 -7.08 -8.42
C GLU A 88 10.48 -6.11 -8.72
N GLU A 89 10.22 -4.88 -9.16
CA GLU A 89 11.28 -3.90 -9.48
C GLU A 89 11.67 -3.01 -8.29
N SER A 90 10.78 -2.86 -7.30
CA SER A 90 11.04 -2.01 -6.13
C SER A 90 12.13 -2.53 -5.19
N PHE A 91 12.45 -3.83 -5.27
CA PHE A 91 13.55 -4.46 -4.52
C PHE A 91 14.95 -4.04 -4.98
N TYR A 92 15.09 -3.27 -6.07
CA TYR A 92 16.39 -2.89 -6.65
C TYR A 92 16.83 -1.43 -6.41
N ARG A 93 16.06 -0.60 -5.69
CA ARG A 93 16.54 0.73 -5.32
C ARG A 93 17.23 0.72 -3.95
N GLU A 94 18.54 0.89 -4.05
CA GLU A 94 19.56 1.16 -3.02
C GLU A 94 20.20 -0.05 -2.32
N ARG A 95 21.26 -0.52 -3.00
CA ARG A 95 22.50 -0.98 -2.36
C ARG A 95 23.44 0.21 -2.15
#